data_AF-A0A450SZD9-F1
#
_entry.id   AF-A0A450SZD9-F1
#
_cell.length_a   1.000
_cell.length_b   1.000
_cell.length_c   1.000
_cell.angle_alpha   90.00
_cell.angle_beta   90.00
_cell.angle_gamma   90.00
#
_symmetry.space_group_name_H-M   'P 1'
#
loop_
_entity.id
_entity.type
_entity.pdbx_description
1 polymer ?
#
loop_
_entity_poly.entity_id
_entity_poly.type
_entity_poly.pdbx_seq_one_letter_code
_entity_poly.pdbx_strand_id
1 'polypeptide(L)' 'MDSELTLKMDDSLVQQAKYQAARRGESLSRMFGEFVHSLSENTHRKQELPPITASLLGIVPGSSRISEEDYKKHLREKYL' A
#
# COMPACT_ATOMS: atom_id res chain seq x y z
N MET A 1 -22.51 -3.60 17.32
CA MET A 1 -22.19 -4.76 18.17
C MET A 1 -20.88 -4.45 18.83
N ASP A 2 -20.81 -4.52 20.15
CA ASP A 2 -19.55 -4.35 20.87
C ASP A 2 -18.88 -5.72 21.00
N SER A 3 -17.58 -5.79 20.74
CA SER A 3 -16.80 -7.03 20.80
C SER A 3 -15.49 -6.75 21.51
N GLU A 4 -15.12 -7.66 22.40
CA GLU A 4 -13.92 -7.53 23.22
C GLU A 4 -12.77 -8.36 22.65
N LEU A 5 -11.55 -7.81 22.69
CA LEU A 5 -10.32 -8.47 22.26
C LEU A 5 -9.31 -8.44 23.41
N THR A 6 -8.89 -9.62 23.87
CA THR A 6 -7.88 -9.77 24.91
C THR A 6 -6.55 -10.21 24.29
N LEU A 7 -5.51 -9.40 24.47
CA LEU A 7 -4.17 -9.65 23.95
C LEU A 7 -3.19 -9.92 25.10
N LYS A 8 -2.37 -10.97 24.97
CA LYS A 8 -1.23 -11.20 25.88
C LYS A 8 0.00 -10.49 25.35
N MET A 9 0.63 -9.67 26.18
CA MET A 9 1.83 -8.92 25.85
C MET A 9 2.59 -8.58 27.13
N ASP A 10 3.86 -8.22 27.00
CA ASP A 10 4.68 -7.80 28.14
C ASP A 10 4.11 -6.55 28.81
N ASP A 11 4.17 -6.50 30.14
CA ASP A 11 3.65 -5.38 30.93
C ASP A 11 4.28 -4.04 30.52
N SER A 12 5.58 -4.05 30.19
CA SER A 12 6.29 -2.86 29.71
C SER A 12 5.66 -2.29 28.44
N LEU A 13 5.21 -3.17 27.53
CA LEU A 13 4.55 -2.79 26.29
C LEU A 13 3.14 -2.23 26.56
N VAL A 14 2.39 -2.82 27.50
CA VAL A 14 1.08 -2.30 27.93
C VAL A 14 1.22 -0.87 28.45
N GLN A 15 2.23 -0.60 29.28
CA GLN A 15 2.45 0.73 29.84
C GLN A 15 2.84 1.74 28.77
N GLN A 16 3.73 1.37 27.85
CA GLN A 16 4.09 2.22 26.72
C GLN A 16 2.87 2.56 25.87
N ALA A 17 2.03 1.57 25.55
CA ALA A 17 0.83 1.79 24.74
C ALA A 17 -0.17 2.74 25.43
N LYS A 18 -0.40 2.56 26.74
CA LYS A 18 -1.24 3.47 27.55
C LYS A 18 -0.68 4.90 27.56
N TYR A 19 0.64 5.04 27.74
CA TYR A 19 1.29 6.36 27.70
C TYR A 19 1.12 7.06 26.35
N GLN A 20 1.29 6.33 25.25
CA GLN A 20 1.10 6.88 23.90
C GLN A 20 -0.35 7.32 23.65
N ALA A 21 -1.32 6.52 24.08
CA ALA A 21 -2.74 6.85 23.95
C ALA A 21 -3.09 8.11 24.77
N ALA A 22 -2.64 8.18 26.02
CA ALA A 22 -2.83 9.35 26.88
C ALA A 22 -2.19 10.62 26.29
N ARG A 23 -0.97 10.50 25.73
CA ARG A 23 -0.26 11.61 25.11
C ARG A 23 -0.96 12.13 23.84
N ARG A 24 -1.75 11.29 23.17
CA ARG A 24 -2.60 11.65 22.02
C ARG A 24 -4.01 12.11 22.42
N GLY A 25 -4.37 12.01 23.70
CA GLY A 25 -5.71 12.36 24.19
C GLY A 25 -6.79 11.35 23.81
N GLU A 26 -6.43 10.10 23.53
CA GLU A 26 -7.35 9.06 23.05
C GLU A 26 -7.30 7.80 23.92
N SER A 27 -8.34 6.97 23.83
CA SER A 27 -8.33 5.66 24.49
C SER A 27 -7.41 4.67 23.77
N LEU A 28 -6.84 3.72 24.52
CA LEU A 28 -6.01 2.67 23.94
C LEU A 28 -6.77 1.83 22.89
N SER A 29 -8.06 1.57 23.12
CA SER A 29 -8.93 0.86 22.18
C SER A 29 -9.12 1.62 20.87
N ARG A 30 -9.31 2.95 20.94
CA ARG A 30 -9.42 3.81 19.76
C ARG A 30 -8.10 3.84 18.98
N MET A 31 -6.98 4.09 19.66
CA MET A 31 -5.66 4.12 19.04
C MET A 31 -5.31 2.77 18.36
N PHE A 32 -5.64 1.66 19.00
CA PHE A 32 -5.45 0.33 18.42
C PHE A 32 -6.38 0.08 17.22
N GLY A 33 -7.64 0.50 17.31
CA GLY A 33 -8.59 0.41 16.20
C GLY A 33 -8.13 1.16 14.96
N GLU A 34 -7.61 2.38 15.13
CA GLU A 34 -7.01 3.15 14.04
C GLU A 34 -5.78 2.46 13.43
N PHE A 35 -4.92 1.88 14.27
CA PHE A 35 -3.79 1.08 13.80
C PHE A 35 -4.25 -0.10 12.94
N VAL A 36 -5.20 -0.91 13.44
CA VAL A 36 -5.76 -2.04 12.68
C VAL A 36 -6.40 -1.58 11.37
N HIS A 37 -7.13 -0.46 11.38
CA HIS A 37 -7.72 0.11 10.17
C HIS A 37 -6.64 0.51 9.15
N SER A 38 -5.54 1.12 9.60
CA SER A 38 -4.41 1.49 8.75
C SER A 38 -3.71 0.27 8.11
N LEU A 39 -3.72 -0.89 8.77
CA LEU A 39 -3.20 -2.13 8.19
C LEU A 39 -4.07 -2.59 7.01
N SER A 40 -5.39 -2.41 7.08
CA SER A 40 -6.32 -2.75 6.00
C SER A 40 -6.24 -1.78 4.81
N GLU A 41 -5.94 -0.50 5.03
CA GLU A 41 -5.76 0.44 3.91
C GLU A 41 -4.54 0.10 3.06
N ASN A 42 -3.52 -0.50 3.66
CA ASN A 42 -2.28 -0.89 2.97
C ASN A 42 -2.39 -2.21 2.21
N THR A 43 -3.37 -3.08 2.51
CA THR A 43 -3.53 -4.38 1.84
C THR A 43 -4.44 -4.35 0.61
N HIS A 44 -5.27 -3.31 0.44
CA HIS A 44 -6.25 -3.26 -0.65
C HIS A 44 -6.24 -2.01 -1.53
N ARG A 45 -5.35 -1.05 -1.31
CA ARG A 45 -4.99 -0.14 -2.41
C ARG A 45 -4.07 -0.90 -3.37
N LYS A 46 -4.64 -1.79 -4.18
CA LYS A 46 -4.30 -1.75 -5.61
C LYS A 46 -4.51 -0.28 -5.94
N GLN A 47 -3.43 0.49 -6.09
CA GLN A 47 -3.53 1.82 -6.68
C GLN A 47 -4.27 1.57 -7.99
N GLU A 48 -5.57 1.89 -8.03
CA GLU A 48 -6.33 1.81 -9.25
C GLU A 48 -5.64 2.82 -10.16
N LEU A 49 -4.91 2.27 -11.13
CA LEU A 49 -4.28 3.08 -12.14
C LEU A 49 -5.39 3.94 -12.76
N PRO A 50 -5.14 5.23 -13.02
CA PRO A 50 -6.09 6.05 -13.77
C PRO A 50 -6.55 5.30 -15.03
N PRO A 51 -7.82 5.44 -15.48
CA PRO A 51 -8.40 4.59 -16.51
C PRO A 51 -7.53 4.42 -17.77
N ILE A 52 -6.88 5.52 -18.18
CA ILE A 52 -5.95 5.53 -19.30
C ILE A 52 -4.71 4.67 -18.98
N THR A 53 -4.06 4.91 -17.85
CA THR A 53 -2.88 4.14 -17.43
C THR A 53 -3.19 2.65 -17.22
N ALA A 54 -4.38 2.31 -16.71
CA ALA A 54 -4.85 0.93 -16.60
C ALA A 54 -5.00 0.27 -17.97
N SER A 55 -5.54 0.99 -18.96
CA SER A 55 -5.71 0.48 -20.34
C SER A 55 -4.37 0.24 -21.07
N LEU A 56 -3.31 0.95 -20.67
CA LEU A 56 -1.96 0.80 -21.22
C LEU A 56 -1.16 -0.30 -20.51
N LEU A 57 -1.56 -0.73 -19.32
CA LEU A 57 -0.86 -1.77 -18.57
C LEU A 57 -0.98 -3.12 -19.30
N GLY A 58 0.15 -3.74 -19.63
CA GLY A 58 0.20 -5.03 -20.32
C GLY A 58 0.07 -4.95 -21.85
N ILE A 59 -0.06 -3.74 -22.42
CA ILE A 59 -0.12 -3.55 -23.88
C ILE A 59 1.22 -3.85 -24.57
N VAL A 60 2.32 -3.79 -23.82
CA VAL A 60 3.66 -4.12 -24.31
C VAL A 60 3.92 -5.61 -24.05
N PRO A 61 3.93 -6.48 -25.09
CA PRO A 61 4.17 -7.90 -24.91
C PRO A 61 5.63 -8.13 -24.53
N GLY A 62 5.88 -8.70 -23.34
CA GLY A 62 7.20 -9.21 -22.95
C GLY A 62 8.27 -8.11 -22.84
N SER A 63 8.20 -7.33 -21.75
CA SER A 63 9.20 -6.31 -21.37
C SER A 63 10.65 -6.82 -21.27
N SER A 64 10.89 -8.13 -21.33
CA SER A 64 12.23 -8.73 -21.39
C SER A 64 12.80 -8.87 -22.82
N ARG A 65 12.06 -8.51 -23.87
CA ARG A 65 12.46 -8.73 -25.29
C ARG A 65 12.63 -7.46 -26.13
N ILE A 66 12.42 -6.27 -25.58
CA ILE A 66 12.58 -5.02 -26.32
C ILE A 66 13.90 -4.38 -25.93
N SER A 67 14.80 -4.25 -26.90
CA SER A 67 16.10 -3.62 -26.77
C SER A 67 16.09 -2.18 -27.29
N GLU A 68 17.15 -1.42 -26.97
CA GLU A 68 17.34 -0.07 -27.52
C GLU A 68 17.48 -0.09 -29.05
N GLU A 69 17.99 -1.19 -29.62
CA GLU A 69 18.16 -1.36 -31.07
C GLU A 69 16.80 -1.46 -31.79
N ASP A 70 15.82 -2.14 -31.18
CA ASP A 70 14.45 -2.23 -31.71
C ASP A 70 13.81 -0.84 -31.80
N TYR A 71 14.04 0.00 -30.80
CA TYR A 71 13.57 1.40 -30.81
C TYR A 71 14.24 2.23 -31.91
N LYS A 72 15.58 2.12 -32.05
CA LYS A 72 16.32 2.82 -33.12
C LYS A 72 15.88 2.37 -34.51
N LYS A 73 15.60 1.07 -34.69
CA LYS A 73 15.06 0.54 -35.95
C LYS A 73 13.68 1.13 -36.25
N HIS A 74 12.75 1.11 -35.29
CA HIS A 74 11.43 1.71 -35.44
C HIS A 74 11.51 3.20 -35.84
N LEU A 75 12.39 3.97 -35.20
CA LEU A 75 12.56 5.39 -35.53
C LEU A 75 13.05 5.60 -36.97
N ARG A 76 13.95 4.75 -37.47
CA ARG A 76 14.36 4.82 -38.88
C ARG A 76 13.17 4.54 -39.78
N GLU A 77 12.47 3.41 -39.61
CA GLU A 77 11.32 3.04 -40.46
C GLU A 77 10.18 4.07 -40.44
N LYS A 78 10.01 4.79 -39.33
CA LYS A 78 8.94 5.77 -39.18
C LYS A 78 9.24 7.12 -39.84
N TYR A 79 10.50 7.52 -39.88
CA TYR A 79 10.90 8.88 -40.25
C TYR A 79 11.90 8.97 -41.43
N LEU A 80 12.51 7.86 -41.84
CA LEU A 80 13.41 7.75 -42.99
C LEU A 80 12.83 6.76 -44.01
#